data_AF-A0A8J2L097-F1
#
_entry.id   AF-A0A8J2L097-F1
#
_cell.length_a   1.000
_cell.length_b   1.000
_cell.length_c   1.000
_cell.angle_alpha   90.00
_cell.angle_beta   90.00
_cell.angle_gamma   90.00
#
_symmetry.space_group_name_H-M   'P 1'
#
loop_
_entity.id
_entity.type
_entity.pdbx_description
1 polymer ?
#
loop_
_entity_poly.entity_id
_entity_poly.type
_entity_poly.pdbx_seq_one_letter_code
_entity_poly.pdbx_strand_id
1 'polypeptide(L)'
;RSVVHVEIFEMRIEPLAGPNFKLKLRKIEKFNPFRNTPETPGKKSRLATETDSWRFLCNIEITNCLNVKLANKKNFYCNSENNDFIPSEVLPFRREKCFVANDTKVESMFCYEIDTTDLTFVIALKVEPNKNNSFAAEFLERPVVTDETELKALMDPKQWKTHLYRKYATASEDVQVIQIRNILAEVEMTDEDHSSVKIRIYAV
;
A
#
# COMPACT_ATOMS: atom_id res chain seq x y z
N ARG A 1 3.01 28.09 -12.87
CA ARG A 1 3.17 26.63 -12.70
C ARG A 1 4.49 26.41 -11.98
N SER A 2 4.47 25.93 -10.74
CA SER A 2 5.69 25.71 -9.95
C SER A 2 6.15 24.27 -10.15
N VAL A 3 7.39 24.05 -10.57
CA VAL A 3 7.99 22.73 -10.70
C VAL A 3 8.60 22.36 -9.35
N VAL A 4 8.16 21.27 -8.73
CA VAL A 4 8.78 20.74 -7.52
C VAL A 4 9.95 19.85 -7.94
N HIS A 5 11.16 20.19 -7.48
CA HIS A 5 12.35 19.37 -7.68
C HIS A 5 12.55 18.50 -6.44
N VAL A 6 12.47 17.18 -6.60
CA VAL A 6 12.71 16.22 -5.50
C VAL A 6 14.06 15.56 -5.72
N GLU A 7 14.95 15.70 -4.74
CA GLU A 7 16.25 15.03 -4.70
C GLU A 7 16.25 13.96 -3.60
N ILE A 8 16.73 12.75 -3.92
CA ILE A 8 16.79 11.64 -2.97
C ILE A 8 18.26 11.34 -2.65
N PHE A 9 18.55 11.18 -1.36
CA PHE A 9 19.88 10.86 -0.85
C PHE A 9 19.88 9.52 -0.10
N GLU A 10 20.90 8.71 -0.32
CA GLU A 10 21.24 7.59 0.56
C GLU A 10 22.12 8.12 1.70
N MET A 11 21.73 7.88 2.95
CA MET A 11 22.53 8.22 4.12
C MET A 11 23.17 6.97 4.70
N ARG A 12 24.50 7.00 4.87
CA ARG A 12 25.27 5.95 5.56
C ARG A 12 25.98 6.53 6.77
N ILE A 13 25.92 5.79 7.87
CA ILE A 13 26.62 6.11 9.11
C ILE A 13 27.82 5.16 9.22
N GLU A 14 29.02 5.72 9.22
CA GLU A 14 30.26 4.96 9.43
C GLU A 14 30.79 5.24 10.84
N PRO A 15 31.00 4.21 11.67
CA PRO A 15 31.61 4.40 12.98
C PRO A 15 33.07 4.84 12.81
N LEU A 16 33.49 5.82 13.61
CA LEU A 16 34.91 6.19 13.77
C LEU A 16 35.39 5.74 15.16
N ALA A 17 36.70 5.82 15.40
CA ALA A 17 37.24 5.48 16.71
C ALA A 17 36.63 6.38 17.81
N GLY A 18 36.21 5.76 18.92
CA GLY A 18 35.56 6.45 20.04
C GLY A 18 34.07 6.76 19.79
N PRO A 19 33.51 7.82 20.38
CA PRO A 19 32.08 8.16 20.25
C PRO A 19 31.71 8.85 18.93
N ASN A 20 32.63 8.87 17.97
CA ASN A 20 32.49 9.65 16.75
C ASN A 20 31.92 8.79 15.60
N PHE A 21 31.16 9.42 14.72
CA PHE A 21 30.67 8.80 13.48
C PHE A 21 30.79 9.76 12.31
N LYS A 22 30.93 9.20 11.11
CA LYS A 22 30.95 9.94 9.86
C LYS A 22 29.64 9.69 9.12
N LEU A 23 28.93 10.77 8.82
CA LEU A 23 27.79 10.74 7.93
C LEU A 23 28.27 10.88 6.49
N LYS A 24 27.90 9.93 5.63
CA LYS A 24 28.08 10.02 4.19
C LYS A 24 26.73 10.10 3.52
N LEU A 25 26.50 11.20 2.81
CA LEU A 25 25.35 11.38 1.94
C LEU A 25 25.76 11.12 0.50
N ARG A 26 25.01 10.29 -0.21
CA ARG A 26 25.18 10.06 -1.64
C ARG A 26 23.89 10.43 -2.36
N LYS A 27 23.97 11.40 -3.29
CA LYS A 27 22.86 11.75 -4.17
C LYS A 27 22.56 10.57 -5.10
N ILE A 28 21.30 10.15 -5.16
CA ILE A 28 20.86 9.09 -6.07
C ILE A 28 20.38 9.76 -7.36
N GLU A 29 21.23 9.78 -8.39
CA GLU A 29 20.95 10.46 -9.67
C GLU A 29 19.83 9.79 -10.48
N LYS A 30 19.54 8.51 -10.22
CA LYS A 30 18.47 7.74 -10.86
C LYS A 30 17.84 6.81 -9.84
N PHE A 31 16.76 7.24 -9.19
CA PHE A 31 15.93 6.33 -8.42
C PHE A 31 15.05 5.56 -9.41
N ASN A 32 15.50 4.36 -9.80
CA ASN A 32 14.63 3.39 -10.47
C ASN A 32 14.23 2.34 -9.42
N PRO A 33 12.98 2.33 -8.92
CA PRO A 33 12.56 1.46 -7.82
C PRO A 33 12.62 -0.04 -8.15
N PHE A 34 12.92 -0.43 -9.40
CA PHE A 34 12.91 -1.80 -9.88
C PHE A 34 14.29 -2.47 -10.02
N ARG A 35 15.39 -1.78 -9.72
CA ARG A 35 16.75 -2.36 -9.81
C ARG A 35 17.40 -2.45 -8.45
N ASN A 36 17.05 -3.46 -7.66
CA ASN A 36 17.87 -3.92 -6.53
C ASN A 36 17.58 -5.38 -6.16
N THR A 37 17.34 -6.23 -7.14
CA THR A 37 17.68 -7.66 -7.01
C THR A 37 19.05 -7.87 -7.64
N PRO A 38 20.02 -8.51 -6.96
CA PRO A 38 21.24 -8.92 -7.62
C PRO A 38 20.87 -9.92 -8.73
N GLU A 39 21.00 -9.48 -9.98
CA GLU A 39 20.77 -10.32 -11.15
C GLU A 39 21.77 -11.48 -11.10
N THR A 40 21.26 -12.68 -10.82
CA THR A 40 22.01 -13.91 -11.12
C THR A 40 22.13 -13.98 -12.65
N PRO A 41 23.34 -14.07 -13.23
CA PRO A 41 23.48 -14.12 -14.68
C PRO A 41 22.71 -15.33 -15.22
N GLY A 42 21.66 -15.11 -16.01
CA GLY A 42 20.91 -16.19 -16.66
C GLY A 42 19.41 -16.29 -16.33
N LYS A 43 18.86 -15.50 -15.40
CA LYS A 43 17.40 -15.40 -15.22
C LYS A 43 16.92 -14.00 -15.56
N LYS A 44 16.56 -13.77 -16.83
CA LYS A 44 15.64 -12.68 -17.17
C LYS A 44 14.34 -12.95 -16.42
N SER A 45 14.04 -12.11 -15.44
CA SER A 45 12.75 -12.09 -14.77
C SER A 45 11.66 -11.88 -15.82
N ARG A 46 10.71 -12.81 -15.95
CA ARG A 46 9.56 -12.71 -16.87
C ARG A 46 8.69 -11.47 -16.60
N LEU A 47 8.84 -10.84 -15.43
CA LEU A 47 7.96 -9.79 -14.90
C LEU A 47 7.90 -8.50 -15.72
N ALA A 48 9.00 -8.07 -16.34
CA ALA A 48 9.04 -6.75 -16.99
C ALA A 48 8.35 -6.70 -18.37
N THR A 49 8.01 -7.86 -18.93
CA THR A 49 7.34 -7.97 -20.25
C THR A 49 5.84 -8.27 -20.15
N GLU A 50 5.33 -8.65 -18.97
CA GLU A 50 3.89 -8.96 -18.76
C GLU A 50 3.11 -7.81 -18.12
N THR A 51 3.76 -6.84 -17.46
CA THR A 51 3.06 -5.70 -16.86
C THR A 51 2.43 -4.75 -17.89
N ASP A 52 2.96 -4.70 -19.12
CA ASP A 52 2.46 -3.84 -20.19
C ASP A 52 1.20 -4.39 -20.90
N SER A 53 0.79 -5.64 -20.63
CA SER A 53 -0.41 -6.24 -21.22
C SER A 53 -1.67 -6.10 -20.38
N TRP A 54 -1.55 -5.79 -19.09
CA TRP A 54 -2.71 -5.69 -18.19
C TRP A 54 -3.38 -4.32 -18.33
N ARG A 55 -4.68 -4.32 -18.60
CA ARG A 55 -5.44 -3.08 -18.80
C ARG A 55 -5.73 -2.33 -17.50
N PHE A 56 -5.88 -3.04 -16.39
CA PHE A 56 -6.12 -2.45 -15.07
C PHE A 56 -5.13 -3.02 -14.07
N LEU A 57 -4.36 -2.14 -13.45
CA LEU A 57 -3.31 -2.49 -12.52
C LEU A 57 -3.36 -1.54 -11.32
N CYS A 58 -3.27 -2.10 -10.12
CA CYS A 58 -3.15 -1.34 -8.88
C CYS A 58 -1.83 -1.69 -8.19
N ASN A 59 -0.93 -0.72 -8.07
CA ASN A 59 0.27 -0.83 -7.24
C ASN A 59 -0.07 -0.51 -5.79
N ILE A 60 0.32 -1.36 -4.86
CA ILE A 60 0.00 -1.20 -3.44
C ILE A 60 1.31 -1.07 -2.67
N GLU A 61 1.42 -0.02 -1.85
CA GLU A 61 2.54 0.21 -0.94
C GLU A 61 2.02 0.27 0.50
N ILE A 62 2.50 -0.62 1.36
CA ILE A 62 2.08 -0.70 2.77
C ILE A 62 3.26 -0.36 3.66
N THR A 63 3.14 0.71 4.44
CA THR A 63 4.14 1.15 5.42
C THR A 63 3.62 0.93 6.83
N ASN A 64 4.26 0.03 7.57
CA ASN A 64 3.97 -0.21 8.97
C ASN A 64 4.89 0.64 9.85
N CYS A 65 4.37 1.71 10.45
CA CYS A 65 5.10 2.54 11.40
C CYS A 65 4.85 2.11 12.87
N LEU A 66 4.18 0.98 13.10
CA LEU A 66 3.96 0.41 14.43
C LEU A 66 5.21 -0.36 14.90
N ASN A 67 5.30 -0.59 16.22
CA ASN A 67 6.30 -1.49 16.79
C ASN A 67 5.88 -2.97 16.75
N VAL A 68 4.68 -3.27 16.24
CA VAL A 68 4.12 -4.61 16.07
C VAL A 68 3.98 -4.95 14.59
N LYS A 69 3.94 -6.24 14.25
CA LYS A 69 3.75 -6.66 12.86
C LYS A 69 2.27 -6.56 12.44
N LEU A 70 2.05 -6.43 11.14
CA LEU A 70 0.75 -6.60 10.50
C LEU A 70 0.71 -7.98 9.88
N ALA A 71 -0.21 -8.86 10.29
CA ALA A 71 -0.35 -10.20 9.74
C ALA A 71 -1.54 -10.26 8.76
N ASN A 72 -1.28 -10.62 7.51
CA ASN A 72 -2.34 -10.73 6.52
C ASN A 72 -3.20 -11.97 6.79
N LYS A 73 -4.53 -11.82 6.82
CA LYS A 73 -5.43 -12.97 6.83
C LYS A 73 -5.34 -13.68 5.49
N LYS A 74 -4.88 -14.93 5.50
CA LYS A 74 -4.68 -15.79 4.32
C LYS A 74 -5.87 -15.88 3.36
N ASN A 75 -7.07 -15.50 3.80
CA ASN A 75 -8.21 -15.30 2.94
C ASN A 75 -8.21 -13.82 2.57
N PHE A 76 -7.76 -13.46 1.38
CA PHE A 76 -8.01 -12.15 0.79
C PHE A 76 -8.99 -12.36 -0.36
N TYR A 77 -9.92 -11.43 -0.56
CA TYR A 77 -10.78 -11.46 -1.73
C TYR A 77 -10.07 -10.72 -2.86
N CYS A 78 -9.96 -11.34 -4.02
CA CYS A 78 -9.42 -10.70 -5.21
C CYS A 78 -10.13 -11.30 -6.41
N ASN A 79 -10.85 -10.48 -7.17
CA ASN A 79 -11.43 -10.91 -8.44
C ASN A 79 -10.37 -10.99 -9.57
N SER A 80 -9.10 -10.79 -9.22
CA SER A 80 -7.95 -10.73 -10.13
C SER A 80 -7.50 -12.12 -10.53
N GLU A 81 -7.41 -12.37 -11.83
CA GLU A 81 -6.83 -13.62 -12.35
C GLU A 81 -5.31 -13.70 -12.10
N ASN A 82 -4.66 -12.55 -11.86
CA ASN A 82 -3.25 -12.48 -11.50
C ASN A 82 -3.03 -11.55 -10.30
N ASN A 83 -2.45 -12.10 -9.24
CA ASN A 83 -2.05 -11.40 -8.04
C ASN A 83 -0.60 -11.80 -7.70
N ASP A 84 0.33 -10.86 -7.80
CA ASP A 84 1.69 -11.14 -7.37
C ASP A 84 1.87 -10.67 -5.93
N PHE A 85 2.33 -11.61 -5.11
CA PHE A 85 2.87 -11.42 -3.76
C PHE A 85 2.14 -10.38 -2.88
N ILE A 86 0.91 -10.68 -2.44
CA ILE A 86 0.36 -9.95 -1.28
C ILE A 86 1.19 -10.37 -0.05
N PRO A 87 1.84 -9.42 0.65
CA PRO A 87 2.72 -9.76 1.77
C PRO A 87 1.92 -10.46 2.86
N SER A 88 2.35 -11.66 3.25
CA SER A 88 1.75 -12.41 4.36
C SER A 88 1.90 -11.70 5.70
N GLU A 89 2.93 -10.87 5.82
CA GLU A 89 3.15 -9.99 6.96
C GLU A 89 3.89 -8.72 6.53
N VAL A 90 3.70 -7.65 7.30
CA VAL A 90 4.48 -6.41 7.21
C VAL A 90 5.11 -6.16 8.57
N LEU A 91 6.42 -6.35 8.64
CA LEU A 91 7.17 -6.23 9.90
C LEU A 91 7.18 -4.77 10.42
N PRO A 92 7.46 -4.56 11.72
CA PRO A 92 7.59 -3.23 12.31
C PRO A 92 8.57 -2.35 11.54
N PHE A 93 8.19 -1.09 11.31
CA PHE A 93 9.00 -0.07 10.61
C PHE A 93 9.45 -0.50 9.21
N ARG A 94 8.71 -1.41 8.57
CA ARG A 94 8.97 -1.85 7.20
C ARG A 94 7.93 -1.33 6.23
N ARG A 95 8.33 -1.35 4.98
CA ARG A 95 7.51 -1.04 3.84
C ARG A 95 7.52 -2.22 2.88
N GLU A 96 6.34 -2.68 2.50
CA GLU A 96 6.13 -3.73 1.51
C GLU A 96 5.43 -3.17 0.28
N LYS A 97 5.66 -3.82 -0.87
CA LYS A 97 5.07 -3.47 -2.16
C LYS A 97 4.48 -4.70 -2.81
N CYS A 98 3.28 -4.56 -3.35
CA CYS A 98 2.61 -5.61 -4.12
C CYS A 98 1.75 -4.99 -5.22
N PHE A 99 1.12 -5.82 -6.04
CA PHE A 99 0.17 -5.35 -7.04
C PHE A 99 -0.95 -6.37 -7.28
N VAL A 100 -2.04 -5.86 -7.83
CA VAL A 100 -3.17 -6.66 -8.34
C VAL A 100 -3.51 -6.16 -9.73
N ALA A 101 -3.79 -7.07 -10.68
CA ALA A 101 -4.00 -6.71 -12.07
C ALA A 101 -5.00 -7.63 -12.78
N ASN A 102 -5.93 -7.04 -13.53
CA ASN A 102 -6.99 -7.75 -14.24
C ASN A 102 -7.25 -7.04 -15.59
N ASP A 103 -7.74 -7.78 -16.59
CA ASP A 103 -8.06 -7.26 -17.92
C ASP A 103 -9.36 -6.45 -17.97
N THR A 104 -10.26 -6.64 -16.99
CA THR A 104 -11.61 -6.06 -17.01
C THR A 104 -11.83 -4.99 -15.93
N LYS A 105 -11.49 -5.33 -14.68
CA LYS A 105 -11.52 -4.46 -13.50
C LYS A 105 -10.80 -5.16 -12.35
N VAL A 106 -10.27 -4.40 -11.40
CA VAL A 106 -9.73 -4.95 -10.15
C VAL A 106 -10.72 -4.67 -9.02
N GLU A 107 -11.12 -5.71 -8.29
CA GLU A 107 -11.81 -5.61 -7.00
C GLU A 107 -11.05 -6.48 -6.01
N SER A 108 -10.56 -5.86 -4.93
CA SER A 108 -9.70 -6.55 -3.99
C SER A 108 -9.97 -6.08 -2.57
N MET A 109 -9.86 -7.00 -1.62
CA MET A 109 -9.96 -6.72 -0.20
C MET A 109 -8.82 -7.38 0.55
N PHE A 110 -8.07 -6.57 1.30
CA PHE A 110 -6.95 -7.00 2.13
C PHE A 110 -7.27 -6.78 3.60
N CYS A 111 -6.89 -7.75 4.43
CA CYS A 111 -7.11 -7.68 5.88
C CYS A 111 -5.80 -7.97 6.60
N TYR A 112 -5.39 -7.04 7.46
CA TYR A 112 -4.19 -7.14 8.28
C TYR A 112 -4.59 -7.10 9.75
N GLU A 113 -4.36 -8.21 10.46
CA GLU A 113 -4.43 -8.23 11.92
C GLU A 113 -3.23 -7.46 12.49
N ILE A 114 -3.50 -6.52 13.37
CA ILE A 114 -2.44 -5.80 14.09
C ILE A 114 -2.06 -6.68 15.28
N ASP A 115 -0.85 -7.23 15.22
CA ASP A 115 -0.37 -8.17 16.23
C ASP A 115 -0.50 -7.57 17.64
N THR A 116 -0.83 -8.40 18.62
CA THR A 116 -1.15 -8.04 20.02
C THR A 116 -2.43 -7.22 20.25
N THR A 117 -3.24 -6.96 19.22
CA THR A 117 -4.55 -6.31 19.36
C THR A 117 -5.68 -7.19 18.81
N ASP A 118 -6.91 -6.83 19.17
CA ASP A 118 -8.16 -7.34 18.59
C ASP A 118 -8.56 -6.61 17.29
N LEU A 119 -7.70 -5.72 16.78
CA LEU A 119 -7.99 -4.89 15.63
C LEU A 119 -7.52 -5.54 14.33
N THR A 120 -8.41 -5.55 13.35
CA THR A 120 -8.09 -5.86 11.95
C THR A 120 -8.20 -4.58 11.12
N PHE A 121 -7.11 -4.19 10.46
CA PHE A 121 -7.14 -3.18 9.43
C PHE A 121 -7.62 -3.80 8.12
N VAL A 122 -8.66 -3.23 7.52
CA VAL A 122 -9.21 -3.69 6.25
C VAL A 122 -9.12 -2.58 5.24
N ILE A 123 -8.78 -2.95 4.01
CA ILE A 123 -8.87 -2.07 2.84
C ILE A 123 -9.54 -2.82 1.69
N ALA A 124 -10.60 -2.24 1.17
CA ALA A 124 -11.26 -2.61 -0.06
C ALA A 124 -10.89 -1.59 -1.15
N LEU A 125 -10.60 -2.08 -2.36
CA LEU A 125 -10.30 -1.23 -3.50
C LEU A 125 -10.98 -1.73 -4.77
N LYS A 126 -11.23 -0.79 -5.66
CA LYS A 126 -11.84 -1.01 -6.96
C LYS A 126 -11.14 -0.12 -8.01
N VAL A 127 -10.61 -0.75 -9.05
CA VAL A 127 -10.09 -0.07 -10.24
C VAL A 127 -10.99 -0.44 -11.41
N GLU A 128 -11.63 0.56 -12.02
CA GLU A 128 -12.63 0.35 -13.07
C GLU A 128 -12.27 1.07 -14.37
N PRO A 129 -12.82 0.60 -15.51
CA PRO A 129 -12.88 1.40 -16.71
C PRO A 129 -13.52 2.77 -16.44
N ASN A 130 -12.97 3.83 -17.08
CA ASN A 130 -13.44 5.22 -17.00
C ASN A 130 -13.07 6.00 -15.73
N LYS A 131 -11.98 5.62 -15.02
CA LYS A 131 -11.45 6.39 -13.87
C LYS A 131 -12.50 6.61 -12.78
N ASN A 132 -13.24 5.55 -12.47
CA ASN A 132 -14.14 5.53 -11.31
C ASN A 132 -13.51 4.68 -10.21
N ASN A 133 -12.26 4.96 -9.93
CA ASN A 133 -11.50 4.24 -8.94
C ASN A 133 -12.02 4.60 -7.56
N SER A 134 -12.13 3.61 -6.68
CA SER A 134 -12.63 3.81 -5.34
C SER A 134 -11.93 2.89 -4.36
N PHE A 135 -11.84 3.34 -3.13
CA PHE A 135 -11.35 2.52 -2.04
C PHE A 135 -12.11 2.88 -0.76
N ALA A 136 -12.07 1.95 0.19
CA ALA A 136 -12.54 2.15 1.55
C ALA A 136 -11.60 1.40 2.48
N ALA A 137 -11.15 2.04 3.55
CA ALA A 137 -10.42 1.40 4.62
C ALA A 137 -11.11 1.61 5.97
N GLU A 138 -10.92 0.66 6.89
CA GLU A 138 -11.53 0.67 8.23
C GLU A 138 -10.72 -0.18 9.22
N PHE A 139 -10.84 0.12 10.52
CA PHE A 139 -10.43 -0.79 11.58
C PHE A 139 -11.65 -1.51 12.16
N LEU A 140 -11.60 -2.84 12.21
CA LEU A 140 -12.68 -3.67 12.70
C LEU A 140 -12.25 -4.42 13.98
N GLU A 141 -13.07 -4.33 15.02
CA GLU A 141 -12.95 -5.07 16.29
C GLU A 141 -13.72 -6.42 16.24
N ARG A 142 -13.89 -6.98 15.03
CA ARG A 142 -14.63 -8.22 14.79
C ARG A 142 -13.89 -9.12 13.82
N PRO A 143 -14.16 -10.44 13.83
CA PRO A 143 -13.73 -11.32 12.77
C PRO A 143 -14.23 -10.80 11.42
N VAL A 144 -13.31 -10.66 10.47
CA VAL A 144 -13.58 -10.26 9.08
C VAL A 144 -13.61 -11.51 8.21
N VAL A 145 -14.68 -11.65 7.43
CA VAL A 145 -14.79 -12.64 6.36
C VAL A 145 -14.46 -11.94 5.06
N THR A 146 -13.54 -12.51 4.30
CA THR A 146 -13.04 -11.91 3.07
C THR A 146 -13.73 -12.46 1.85
N ASP A 147 -14.94 -11.95 1.59
CA ASP A 147 -15.75 -12.31 0.45
C ASP A 147 -16.30 -11.09 -0.31
N GLU A 148 -17.00 -11.35 -1.41
CA GLU A 148 -17.61 -10.32 -2.25
C GLU A 148 -18.71 -9.53 -1.51
N THR A 149 -19.38 -10.15 -0.55
CA THR A 149 -20.47 -9.51 0.22
C THR A 149 -19.91 -8.46 1.15
N GLU A 150 -18.86 -8.79 1.89
CA GLU A 150 -18.14 -7.88 2.78
C GLU A 150 -17.47 -6.75 1.99
N LEU A 151 -16.87 -7.07 0.83
CA LEU A 151 -16.33 -6.05 -0.09
C LEU A 151 -17.42 -5.04 -0.48
N LYS A 152 -18.59 -5.52 -0.92
CA LYS A 152 -19.71 -4.63 -1.29
C LYS A 152 -20.22 -3.80 -0.11
N ALA A 153 -20.23 -4.37 1.10
CA ALA A 153 -20.63 -3.67 2.30
C ALA A 153 -19.68 -2.51 2.63
N LEU A 154 -18.37 -2.75 2.59
CA LEU A 154 -17.34 -1.72 2.84
C LEU A 154 -17.33 -0.64 1.76
N MET A 155 -17.62 -1.00 0.52
CA MET A 155 -17.69 -0.07 -0.61
C MET A 155 -19.02 0.70 -0.70
N ASP A 156 -20.02 0.40 0.14
CA ASP A 156 -21.29 1.13 0.18
C ASP A 156 -21.10 2.46 0.95
N PRO A 157 -21.26 3.62 0.28
CA PRO A 157 -21.11 4.93 0.94
C PRO A 157 -22.06 5.14 2.12
N LYS A 158 -23.18 4.42 2.20
CA LYS A 158 -24.11 4.51 3.34
C LYS A 158 -23.56 3.89 4.62
N GLN A 159 -22.55 3.04 4.52
CA GLN A 159 -21.89 2.38 5.66
C GLN A 159 -20.73 3.20 6.22
N TRP A 160 -20.31 4.27 5.52
CA TRP A 160 -19.18 5.14 5.88
C TRP A 160 -19.49 6.09 7.06
N LYS A 161 -20.06 5.59 8.16
CA LYS A 161 -20.73 6.41 9.18
C LYS A 161 -19.86 6.99 10.31
N THR A 162 -18.56 6.70 10.40
CA THR A 162 -17.86 6.95 11.69
C THR A 162 -16.41 7.43 11.65
N HIS A 163 -15.81 7.66 10.48
CA HIS A 163 -14.40 8.06 10.42
C HIS A 163 -14.23 9.49 9.90
N LEU A 164 -13.17 10.18 10.36
CA LEU A 164 -12.80 11.51 9.89
C LEU A 164 -12.41 11.43 8.41
N TYR A 165 -13.40 11.45 7.51
CA TYR A 165 -13.20 11.58 6.07
C TYR A 165 -12.68 12.97 5.79
N ARG A 166 -11.36 13.16 5.86
CA ARG A 166 -10.74 14.31 5.23
C ARG A 166 -10.35 13.90 3.82
N LYS A 167 -11.34 13.88 2.92
CA LYS A 167 -11.13 13.85 1.48
C LYS A 167 -10.36 15.12 1.11
N TYR A 168 -9.04 15.06 1.16
CA TYR A 168 -8.22 16.05 0.49
C TYR A 168 -8.28 15.72 -0.98
N ALA A 169 -9.31 16.22 -1.66
CA ALA A 169 -9.27 16.34 -3.11
C ALA A 169 -8.26 17.44 -3.46
N THR A 170 -6.97 17.17 -3.24
CA THR A 170 -5.96 17.77 -4.08
C THR A 170 -6.14 17.16 -5.46
N ALA A 171 -5.93 17.94 -6.52
CA ALA A 171 -6.45 17.71 -7.88
C ALA A 171 -6.11 16.38 -8.61
N SER A 172 -5.57 15.36 -7.93
CA SER A 172 -5.22 14.04 -8.48
C SER A 172 -5.28 12.85 -7.49
N GLU A 173 -5.62 13.03 -6.22
CA GLU A 173 -5.51 11.96 -5.19
C GLU A 173 -6.67 12.01 -4.19
N ASP A 174 -7.22 10.83 -3.86
CA ASP A 174 -8.20 10.66 -2.79
C ASP A 174 -7.50 10.11 -1.54
N VAL A 175 -7.59 10.83 -0.43
CA VAL A 175 -6.97 10.46 0.86
C VAL A 175 -8.05 10.18 1.91
N GLN A 176 -7.90 9.08 2.64
CA GLN A 176 -8.70 8.71 3.81
C GLN A 176 -7.80 8.61 5.04
N VAL A 177 -8.21 9.25 6.14
CA VAL A 177 -7.53 9.14 7.44
C VAL A 177 -8.49 8.52 8.43
N ILE A 178 -8.08 7.42 9.06
CA ILE A 178 -8.91 6.64 9.97
C ILE A 178 -8.14 6.51 11.27
N GLN A 179 -8.80 6.79 12.39
CA GLN A 179 -8.20 6.62 13.70
C GLN A 179 -9.13 5.80 14.59
N ILE A 180 -8.56 4.85 15.31
CA ILE A 180 -9.21 4.10 16.38
C ILE A 180 -8.22 3.95 17.53
N ARG A 181 -8.66 4.21 18.77
CA ARG A 181 -7.78 4.18 19.95
C ARG A 181 -6.51 5.02 19.69
N ASN A 182 -5.33 4.43 19.85
CA ASN A 182 -4.02 5.06 19.63
C ASN A 182 -3.38 4.65 18.28
N ILE A 183 -4.20 4.26 17.30
CA ILE A 183 -3.73 3.84 15.97
C ILE A 183 -4.40 4.71 14.91
N LEU A 184 -3.59 5.20 13.97
CA LEU A 184 -4.04 5.99 12.83
C LEU A 184 -3.56 5.35 11.53
N ALA A 185 -4.44 5.27 10.53
CA ALA A 185 -4.11 4.86 9.18
C ALA A 185 -4.39 6.00 8.20
N GLU A 186 -3.46 6.21 7.28
CA GLU A 186 -3.61 7.08 6.11
C GLU A 186 -3.60 6.20 4.87
N VAL A 187 -4.63 6.35 4.04
CA VAL A 187 -4.76 5.63 2.77
C VAL A 187 -4.94 6.65 1.66
N GLU A 188 -4.14 6.53 0.62
CA GLU A 188 -4.08 7.46 -0.51
C GLU A 188 -4.20 6.65 -1.79
N MET A 189 -5.12 7.01 -2.69
CA MET A 189 -5.28 6.37 -4.00
C MET A 189 -5.21 7.38 -5.13
N THR A 190 -4.50 7.03 -6.21
CA THR A 190 -4.47 7.81 -7.45
C THR A 190 -5.59 7.40 -8.40
N ASP A 191 -6.17 8.38 -9.09
CA ASP A 191 -7.28 8.18 -10.03
C ASP A 191 -6.79 8.02 -11.48
N GLU A 192 -6.03 6.94 -11.72
CA GLU A 192 -5.49 6.56 -13.04
C GLU A 192 -5.81 5.09 -13.36
N ASP A 193 -5.82 4.71 -14.65
CA ASP A 193 -6.03 3.31 -15.08
C ASP A 193 -4.96 2.36 -14.48
N HIS A 194 -3.75 2.91 -14.25
CA HIS A 194 -2.71 2.31 -13.42
C HIS A 194 -2.71 2.99 -12.05
N SER A 195 -3.65 2.60 -11.21
CA SER A 195 -3.80 3.20 -9.89
C SER A 195 -2.63 2.83 -8.98
N SER A 196 -2.37 3.67 -7.99
CA SER A 196 -1.51 3.36 -6.88
C SER A 196 -2.24 3.63 -5.58
N VAL A 197 -2.09 2.72 -4.62
CA VAL A 197 -2.62 2.85 -3.26
C VAL A 197 -1.43 2.85 -2.30
N LYS A 198 -1.35 3.89 -1.47
CA LYS A 198 -0.36 3.99 -0.39
C LYS A 198 -1.07 3.91 0.94
N ILE A 199 -0.62 3.01 1.80
CA ILE A 199 -1.17 2.76 3.14
C ILE A 199 -0.06 3.04 4.14
N ARG A 200 -0.33 3.87 5.14
CA ARG A 200 0.59 4.17 6.25
C ARG A 200 -0.14 4.00 7.56
N ILE A 201 0.38 3.20 8.48
CA ILE A 201 -0.25 2.93 9.78
C ILE A 201 0.69 3.34 10.91
N TYR A 202 0.22 4.17 11.83
CA TYR A 202 0.98 4.83 12.88
C TYR A 202 0.40 4.57 14.28
N ALA A 203 1.28 4.61 15.27
CA ALA A 203 0.88 4.80 16.66
C ALA A 203 0.76 6.32 16.92
N VAL A 204 -0.29 6.72 17.63
CA VAL A 204 -0.59 8.12 18.02
C VAL A 204 -0.39 8.30 19.50
#